data_AF-A0A349A268-F1
#
_entry.id   AF-A0A349A268-F1
#
_cell.length_a   1.000
_cell.length_b   1.000
_cell.length_c   1.000
_cell.angle_alpha   90.00
_cell.angle_beta   90.00
_cell.angle_gamma   90.00
#
_symmetry.space_group_name_H-M   'P 1'
#
loop_
_entity.id
_entity.type
_entity.pdbx_description
1 polymer ?
#
loop_
_entity_poly.entity_id
_entity_poly.type
_entity_poly.pdbx_seq_one_letter_code
_entity_poly.pdbx_strand_id
1 'polypeptide(L)' 'MTATAAPAFLTFPVQVQDGRDRIETSAAIVREIPLEVFLDGRRMGTIACSGLHPEELAVGFLRAEGLLRDRRELAQV' A
#
# COMPACT_ATOMS: atom_id res chain seq x y z
N MET A 1 2.04 -16.70 -12.87
CA MET A 1 2.84 -16.71 -11.63
C MET A 1 2.01 -16.02 -10.56
N THR A 2 1.42 -16.76 -9.62
CA THR A 2 0.71 -16.17 -8.48
C THR A 2 1.75 -15.72 -7.46
N ALA A 3 2.01 -14.42 -7.41
CA ALA A 3 2.79 -13.83 -6.33
C ALA A 3 2.02 -14.03 -5.02
N THR A 4 2.56 -14.82 -4.09
CA THR A 4 2.03 -14.90 -2.72
C THR A 4 2.16 -13.51 -2.10
N ALA A 5 1.02 -12.85 -1.86
CA ALA A 5 1.00 -11.53 -1.24
C ALA A 5 1.56 -11.63 0.19
N ALA A 6 2.60 -10.85 0.48
CA ALA A 6 3.14 -10.75 1.84
C ALA A 6 2.09 -10.11 2.77
N PRO A 7 1.96 -10.58 4.03
CA PRO A 7 0.87 -10.16 4.92
C PRO A 7 0.98 -8.67 5.29
N ALA A 8 -0.09 -7.90 5.04
CA ALA A 8 -0.12 -6.45 5.26
C ALA A 8 0.13 -6.02 6.71
N PHE A 9 -0.05 -6.93 7.67
CA PHE A 9 0.24 -6.72 9.08
C PHE A 9 1.24 -7.75 9.56
N LEU A 10 2.16 -7.30 10.41
CA LEU A 10 3.07 -8.15 11.15
C LEU A 10 2.86 -7.90 12.65
N THR A 11 2.96 -8.95 13.45
CA THR A 11 2.84 -8.84 14.90
C THR A 11 4.20 -8.53 15.50
N PHE A 12 4.28 -7.47 16.29
CA PHE A 12 5.49 -7.09 17.01
C PHE A 12 5.23 -6.97 18.51
N PRO A 13 6.22 -7.30 19.36
CA PRO A 13 6.19 -6.89 20.75
C PRO A 13 6.22 -5.36 20.80
N VAL A 14 5.31 -4.77 21.57
CA VAL A 14 5.21 -3.33 21.77
C VAL A 14 5.06 -3.04 23.25
N GLN A 15 5.36 -1.80 23.59
CA GLN A 15 5.17 -1.30 24.93
C GLN A 15 4.15 -0.18 24.91
N VAL A 16 3.06 -0.37 25.63
CA VAL A 16 1.97 0.60 25.75
C VAL A 16 2.11 1.31 27.09
N GLN A 17 2.04 2.64 27.07
CA GLN A 17 2.01 3.45 28.28
C GLN A 17 0.65 4.13 28.39
N ASP A 18 -0.11 3.80 29.43
CA ASP A 18 -1.36 4.47 29.76
C ASP A 18 -1.20 5.21 31.09
N GLY A 19 -0.96 6.52 31.00
CA GLY A 19 -0.78 7.43 32.14
C GLY A 19 0.45 7.10 33.00
N ARG A 20 0.36 6.06 33.84
CA ARG A 20 1.39 5.64 34.81
C ARG A 20 1.93 4.23 34.55
N ASP A 21 1.13 3.34 33.98
CA ASP A 21 1.52 1.94 33.82
C ASP A 21 2.14 1.71 32.44
N ARG A 22 3.19 0.87 32.42
CA ARG A 22 3.91 0.48 31.20
C ARG A 22 3.75 -1.03 31.03
N ILE A 23 3.03 -1.43 29.98
CA ILE A 23 2.63 -2.81 29.74
C ILE A 23 3.32 -3.31 28.47
N GLU A 24 3.98 -4.46 28.55
CA GLU A 24 4.45 -5.19 27.37
C GLU A 24 3.30 -6.01 26.78
N THR A 25 3.07 -5.87 25.48
CA THR A 25 2.04 -6.59 24.76
C THR A 25 2.46 -6.81 23.30
N SER A 26 1.57 -7.36 22.47
CA SER A 26 1.79 -7.49 21.03
C SER A 26 0.77 -6.68 20.26
N ALA A 27 1.20 -6.05 19.17
CA ALA A 27 0.33 -5.31 18.28
C ALA A 27 0.56 -5.72 16.83
N ALA A 28 -0.53 -5.74 16.05
CA ALA A 28 -0.48 -5.84 14.61
C ALA A 28 -0.07 -4.47 14.04
N ILE A 29 1.11 -4.40 13.43
CA ILE A 29 1.65 -3.18 12.81
C ILE A 29 1.58 -3.35 11.30
N VAL A 30 1.05 -2.33 10.62
CA VAL A 30 0.99 -2.31 9.15
C VAL A 30 2.41 -2.30 8.58
N ARG A 31 2.65 -3.15 7.59
CA ARG A 31 3.89 -3.16 6.81
C ARG A 31 3.75 -2.19 5.65
N GLU A 32 4.63 -1.20 5.58
CA GLU A 32 4.69 -0.29 4.45
C GLU A 32 5.66 -0.81 3.38
N ILE A 33 5.23 -0.79 2.12
CA ILE A 33 6.04 -1.15 0.95
C ILE A 33 5.93 -0.06 -0.12
N PRO A 34 7.00 0.16 -0.91
CA PRO A 34 6.93 1.03 -2.07
C PRO A 34 6.20 0.34 -3.22
N LEU A 35 5.19 1.01 -3.77
CA LEU A 35 4.55 0.67 -5.05
C LEU A 35 5.00 1.69 -6.10
N GLU A 36 5.77 1.24 -7.08
CA GLU A 36 6.16 2.08 -8.21
C GLU A 36 5.09 2.02 -9.30
N VAL A 37 4.54 3.18 -9.67
CA VAL A 37 3.50 3.27 -10.69
C VAL A 37 4.11 3.70 -12.01
N PHE A 38 3.84 2.92 -13.06
CA PHE A 38 4.26 3.20 -14.43
C PHE A 38 3.03 3.39 -15.32
N LEU A 39 3.09 4.35 -16.25
CA LEU A 39 2.13 4.53 -17.32
C LEU A 39 2.89 4.48 -18.65
N ASP A 40 2.56 3.52 -19.50
CA ASP A 40 3.21 3.29 -20.80
C ASP A 40 4.75 3.26 -20.71
N GLY A 41 5.27 2.54 -19.70
CA GLY A 41 6.71 2.39 -19.45
C GLY A 41 7.38 3.60 -18.80
N ARG A 42 6.66 4.69 -18.53
CA ARG A 42 7.18 5.87 -17.85
C ARG A 42 6.81 5.84 -16.37
N ARG A 43 7.77 6.03 -15.47
CA ARG A 43 7.52 6.09 -14.03
C ARG A 43 6.78 7.37 -13.66
N MET A 44 5.60 7.24 -13.07
CA MET A 44 4.75 8.36 -12.63
C MET A 44 5.04 8.74 -11.18
N GLY A 45 5.34 7.76 -10.33
CA GLY A 45 5.63 8.00 -8.92
C GLY A 45 5.84 6.72 -8.12
N THR A 46 6.10 6.90 -6.83
CA THR A 46 6.14 5.81 -5.85
C THR A 46 5.17 6.13 -4.72
N ILE A 47 4.31 5.17 -4.39
CA ILE A 47 3.33 5.28 -3.31
C ILE A 47 3.79 4.36 -2.20
N ALA A 48 3.90 4.87 -0.98
CA ALA A 48 4.12 4.04 0.19
C ALA A 48 2.76 3.49 0.65
N CYS A 49 2.64 2.16 0.75
CA CYS A 49 1.34 1.51 0.93
C CYS A 49 1.45 0.17 1.68
N SER A 50 0.33 -0.41 2.10
CA SER A 50 0.32 -1.73 2.77
C SER A 50 0.58 -2.91 1.82
N GLY A 51 0.61 -2.65 0.51
CA GLY A 51 0.69 -3.66 -0.54
C GLY A 51 -0.62 -4.42 -0.80
N LEU A 52 -1.73 -3.99 -0.19
CA LEU A 52 -3.06 -4.49 -0.50
C LEU A 52 -3.61 -3.78 -1.74
N HIS A 53 -4.22 -4.53 -2.66
CA HIS A 53 -4.88 -3.98 -3.85
C HIS A 53 -3.98 -3.02 -4.67
N PRO A 54 -2.75 -3.42 -5.05
CA PRO A 54 -1.80 -2.52 -5.71
C PRO A 54 -2.28 -2.05 -7.08
N GLU A 55 -3.04 -2.89 -7.79
CA GLU A 55 -3.62 -2.56 -9.10
C GLU A 55 -4.67 -1.46 -8.98
N GLU A 56 -5.61 -1.62 -8.04
CA GLU A 56 -6.66 -0.64 -7.77
C GLU A 56 -6.07 0.68 -7.25
N LEU A 57 -5.05 0.61 -6.40
CA LEU A 57 -4.33 1.79 -5.91
C LEU A 57 -3.61 2.53 -7.05
N ALA A 58 -2.94 1.81 -7.95
CA ALA A 58 -2.28 2.42 -9.11
C ALA A 58 -3.27 3.12 -10.03
N VAL A 59 -4.40 2.47 -10.37
CA VAL A 59 -5.46 3.08 -11.20
C VAL A 59 -6.07 4.30 -10.51
N GLY A 60 -6.34 4.20 -9.20
CA GLY A 60 -6.87 5.30 -8.39
C GLY A 60 -5.92 6.51 -8.35
N PHE A 61 -4.62 6.25 -8.19
CA PHE A 61 -3.57 7.28 -8.23
C PHE A 61 -3.53 7.99 -9.59
N LEU A 62 -3.46 7.24 -10.70
CA LEU A 62 -3.44 7.83 -12.04
C LEU A 62 -4.69 8.67 -12.32
N ARG A 63 -5.85 8.25 -11.81
CA ARG A 63 -7.08 9.03 -11.89
C ARG A 63 -7.01 10.31 -11.06
N ALA A 64 -6.48 10.25 -9.84
CA ALA A 64 -6.34 11.41 -8.96
C ALA A 64 -5.41 12.48 -9.55
N GLU A 65 -4.34 12.06 -10.23
CA GLU A 65 -3.41 12.95 -10.95
C GLU A 65 -3.95 13.46 -12.30
N GLY A 66 -5.17 13.05 -12.70
CA GLY A 66 -5.81 13.47 -13.95
C GLY A 66 -5.23 12.82 -15.21
N LEU A 67 -4.43 11.75 -15.06
CA LEU A 67 -3.85 10.96 -16.15
C LEU A 67 -4.86 9.96 -16.73
N LEU A 68 -5.86 9.56 -15.94
CA LEU A 68 -7.01 8.77 -16.38
C LEU A 68 -8.30 9.52 -16.00
N ARG A 69 -9.27 9.59 -16.91
CA ARG A 69 -10.58 10.20 -16.65
C ARG A 69 -11.68 9.14 -16.63
N ASP A 70 -11.56 8.13 -17.48
CA ASP A 70 -12.56 7.10 -17.71
C ASP A 70 -11.91 5.72 -17.79
N ARG A 71 -12.63 4.68 -17.34
CA ARG A 71 -12.17 3.29 -17.38
C ARG A 71 -11.82 2.83 -18.81
N ARG A 72 -12.45 3.39 -19.84
CA ARG A 72 -12.18 3.06 -21.25
C ARG A 72 -10.78 3.43 -21.71
N GLU A 73 -10.09 4.31 -20.99
CA GLU A 73 -8.69 4.66 -21.25
C GLU A 73 -7.71 3.60 -20.72
N LEU A 74 -8.18 2.67 -19.89
CA LEU A 74 -7.36 1.59 -19.32
C LEU A 74 -7.42 0.34 -20.20
N ALA A 75 -6.31 -0.01 -20.84
CA ALA A 75 -6.20 -1.22 -21.65
C ALA A 75 -5.91 -2.47 -20.81
N GLN A 76 -4.96 -2.36 -19.86
CA GLN A 76 -4.52 -3.42 -18.95
C GLN A 76 -3.86 -2.80 -17.71
N VAL A 77 -3.71 -3.59 -16.66
CA VAL A 77 -2.93 -3.26 -15.44
C VAL A 77 -1.88 -4.34 -15.24
#